data_AF-A0A317CCX9-F1
#
_entry.id   AF-A0A317CCX9-F1
#
_cell.length_a   1.000
_cell.length_b   1.000
_cell.length_c   1.000
_cell.angle_alpha   90.00
_cell.angle_beta   90.00
_cell.angle_gamma   90.00
#
_symmetry.space_group_name_H-M   'P 1'
#
loop_
_entity.id
_entity.type
_entity.pdbx_description
1 polymer ?
#
loop_
_entity_poly.entity_id
_entity_poly.type
_entity_poly.pdbx_seq_one_letter_code
_entity_poly.pdbx_strand_id
1 'polypeptide(L)'
;DNGYDFENVMTLTYELSDKIDWENSWTLTSVDSGVSGTDNTTNNYLSSAFSYELDNQLDLGLVATITDLDGADDLDTSLNFNVGYRLR
;
A
#
# COMPACT_ATOMS: atom_id res chain seq x y z
N ASP A 1 -7.91 -32.12 -0.07
CA ASP A 1 -7.32 -30.85 -0.51
C ASP A 1 -8.26 -30.09 -1.41
N ASN A 2 -8.78 -28.99 -0.88
CA ASN A 2 -9.61 -28.00 -1.57
C ASN A 2 -9.07 -26.57 -1.31
N GLY A 3 -7.74 -26.42 -1.17
CA GLY A 3 -7.12 -25.13 -0.89
C GLY A 3 -7.35 -24.13 -2.03
N TYR A 4 -7.26 -22.84 -1.72
CA TYR A 4 -7.44 -21.76 -2.67
C TYR A 4 -6.60 -20.55 -2.31
N ASP A 5 -6.25 -19.78 -3.34
CA ASP A 5 -5.63 -18.46 -3.20
C ASP A 5 -6.62 -17.40 -3.68
N PHE A 6 -6.77 -16.34 -2.89
CA PHE A 6 -7.56 -15.18 -3.22
C PHE A 6 -6.68 -13.92 -3.14
N GLU A 7 -6.74 -13.10 -4.17
CA GLU A 7 -6.09 -11.79 -4.22
C GLU A 7 -7.09 -10.75 -4.72
N ASN A 8 -7.18 -9.65 -3.98
CA ASN A 8 -7.87 -8.44 -4.39
C ASN A 8 -6.91 -7.26 -4.33
N VAL A 9 -6.72 -6.59 -5.47
CA VAL A 9 -5.94 -5.37 -5.58
C VAL A 9 -6.88 -4.26 -6.04
N MET A 10 -6.99 -3.21 -5.24
CA MET A 10 -7.75 -2.02 -5.56
C MET A 10 -6.88 -0.78 -5.46
N THR A 11 -7.02 0.09 -6.45
CA THR A 11 -6.29 1.35 -6.56
C THR A 11 -7.26 2.45 -6.92
N LEU A 12 -7.13 3.60 -6.25
CA LEU A 12 -7.83 4.82 -6.57
C LEU A 12 -6.81 5.94 -6.68
N THR A 13 -6.65 6.47 -7.89
CA THR A 13 -5.79 7.62 -8.17
C THR A 13 -6.67 8.82 -8.49
N TYR A 14 -6.38 9.96 -7.89
CA TYR A 14 -7.08 11.21 -8.11
C TYR A 14 -6.11 12.38 -8.19
N GLU A 15 -6.17 13.09 -9.31
CA GLU A 15 -5.46 14.36 -9.51
C GLU A 15 -6.29 15.48 -8.88
N LEU A 16 -5.81 16.02 -7.76
CA LEU A 16 -6.48 17.10 -7.02
C LEU A 16 -6.27 18.46 -7.71
N SER A 17 -5.13 18.62 -8.37
CA SER A 17 -4.75 19.76 -9.20
C SER A 17 -3.56 19.37 -10.08
N ASP A 18 -3.19 20.18 -11.06
CA ASP A 18 -2.00 19.99 -11.92
C ASP A 18 -0.66 19.73 -11.17
N LYS A 19 -0.63 19.96 -9.86
CA LYS A 19 0.55 19.80 -9.00
C LYS A 19 0.40 18.74 -7.92
N ILE A 20 -0.79 18.15 -7.77
CA ILE A 20 -1.09 17.25 -6.65
C ILE A 20 -1.77 16.00 -7.16
N ASP A 21 -1.15 14.86 -6.88
CA ASP A 21 -1.75 13.55 -7.04
C ASP A 21 -1.97 12.90 -5.68
N TRP A 22 -3.11 12.23 -5.55
CA TRP A 22 -3.44 11.42 -4.39
C TRP A 22 -3.81 10.01 -4.83
N GLU A 23 -3.02 9.04 -4.38
CA GLU A 23 -3.23 7.63 -4.64
C GLU A 23 -3.57 6.89 -3.35
N ASN A 24 -4.55 6.00 -3.41
CA ASN A 24 -4.87 5.07 -2.35
C ASN A 24 -4.87 3.65 -2.93
N SER A 25 -4.23 2.73 -2.23
CA SER A 25 -4.19 1.31 -2.62
C SER A 25 -4.60 0.42 -1.45
N TRP A 26 -5.38 -0.60 -1.75
CA TRP A 26 -5.66 -1.70 -0.83
C TRP A 26 -5.39 -3.03 -1.52
N THR A 27 -4.58 -3.87 -0.88
CA THR A 27 -4.35 -5.25 -1.28
C THR A 27 -4.78 -6.17 -0.15
N LEU A 28 -5.64 -7.14 -0.49
CA LEU A 28 -6.05 -8.22 0.39
C LEU A 28 -5.64 -9.54 -0.25
N THR A 29 -4.87 -10.34 0.48
CA THR A 29 -4.51 -11.71 0.06
C THR A 29 -4.98 -12.70 1.11
N SER A 30 -5.49 -13.85 0.67
CA SER A 30 -5.88 -14.94 1.56
C SER A 30 -5.50 -16.27 0.93
N VAL A 31 -4.86 -17.13 1.73
CA VAL A 31 -4.39 -18.45 1.31
C VAL A 31 -5.03 -19.48 2.23
N ASP A 32 -5.84 -20.35 1.65
CA ASP A 32 -6.37 -21.54 2.31
C ASP A 32 -5.55 -22.75 1.89
N SER A 33 -4.93 -23.38 2.89
CA SER A 33 -4.01 -24.50 2.69
C SER A 33 -4.71 -25.80 2.25
N GLY A 34 -6.03 -25.94 2.48
CA GLY A 34 -6.83 -27.10 2.10
C GLY A 34 -6.48 -28.41 2.83
N VAL A 35 -5.46 -28.38 3.71
CA VAL A 35 -4.93 -29.50 4.48
C VAL A 35 -5.36 -29.31 5.94
N SER A 36 -5.80 -30.39 6.60
CA SER A 36 -6.18 -30.32 8.01
C SER A 36 -4.95 -30.13 8.90
N GLY A 37 -4.96 -29.10 9.74
CA GLY A 37 -3.87 -28.82 10.69
C GLY A 37 -2.78 -27.88 10.16
N THR A 38 -2.98 -27.28 8.99
CA THR A 38 -2.19 -26.15 8.49
C THR A 38 -2.99 -24.86 8.64
N ASP A 39 -2.31 -23.78 9.03
CA ASP A 39 -2.96 -22.49 9.22
C ASP A 39 -3.26 -21.81 7.89
N ASN A 40 -4.38 -21.09 7.85
CA ASN A 40 -4.73 -20.19 6.75
C ASN A 40 -4.20 -18.80 7.06
N THR A 41 -3.76 -18.06 6.05
CA THR A 41 -3.21 -16.71 6.23
C THR A 41 -4.02 -15.69 5.46
N THR A 42 -4.44 -14.62 6.11
CA THR A 42 -4.99 -13.42 5.47
C THR A 42 -4.08 -12.24 5.74
N ASN A 43 -3.72 -11.50 4.70
CA ASN A 43 -2.86 -10.33 4.80
C ASN A 43 -3.55 -9.11 4.20
N ASN A 44 -3.42 -7.98 4.88
CA ASN A 44 -3.96 -6.69 4.44
C ASN A 44 -2.82 -5.68 4.28
N TYR A 45 -2.79 -5.00 3.13
CA TYR A 45 -1.89 -3.88 2.88
C TYR A 45 -2.70 -2.67 2.43
N LEU A 46 -2.65 -1.60 3.22
CA LEU A 46 -3.26 -0.31 2.92
C LEU A 46 -2.16 0.73 2.71
N SER A 47 -2.25 1.52 1.65
CA SER A 47 -1.37 2.66 1.43
C SER A 47 -2.13 3.87 0.94
N SER A 48 -1.71 5.05 1.40
CA SER A 48 -2.15 6.35 0.92
C SER A 48 -0.93 7.19 0.63
N ALA A 49 -0.78 7.60 -0.63
CA ALA A 49 0.35 8.36 -1.13
C ALA A 49 -0.11 9.70 -1.67
N PHE A 50 0.45 10.77 -1.14
CA PHE A 50 0.24 12.14 -1.59
C PHE A 50 1.54 12.66 -2.20
N SER A 51 1.50 13.11 -3.44
CA SER A 51 2.63 13.72 -4.13
C SER A 51 2.31 15.14 -4.55
N TYR A 52 3.30 16.02 -4.41
CA TYR A 52 3.24 17.41 -4.82
C TYR A 52 4.47 17.77 -5.65
N GLU A 53 4.25 18.19 -6.90
CA GLU A 53 5.31 18.64 -7.79
C GLU A 53 5.13 20.12 -8.15
N LEU A 54 6.19 20.91 -7.99
CA LEU A 54 6.23 22.31 -8.36
C LEU A 54 7.33 22.58 -9.39
N ASP A 55 6.91 22.97 -10.59
CA ASP A 55 7.73 23.44 -11.71
C ASP A 55 8.92 22.52 -12.04
N ASN A 56 8.72 21.20 -11.86
CA ASN A 56 9.70 20.13 -12.01
C ASN A 56 11.02 20.39 -11.26
N GLN A 57 10.94 21.19 -10.20
CA GLN A 57 12.07 21.63 -9.39
C GLN A 57 11.97 21.15 -7.96
N LEU A 58 10.75 21.13 -7.40
CA LEU A 58 10.48 20.65 -6.06
C LEU A 58 9.50 19.49 -6.15
N ASP A 59 9.88 18.39 -5.52
CA ASP A 59 9.05 17.19 -5.34
C ASP A 59 8.90 16.96 -3.84
N LEU A 60 7.66 16.80 -3.39
CA LEU A 60 7.32 16.42 -2.03
C LEU A 60 6.41 15.21 -2.09
N GLY A 61 6.66 14.24 -1.23
CA GLY A 61 5.77 13.10 -1.10
C GLY A 61 5.59 12.65 0.32
N LEU A 62 4.41 12.15 0.60
CA LEU A 62 4.02 11.59 1.88
C LEU A 62 3.30 10.26 1.62
N VAL A 63 3.81 9.18 2.19
CA VAL A 63 3.21 7.85 2.04
C VAL A 63 2.95 7.27 3.43
N ALA A 64 1.69 7.03 3.73
CA ALA A 64 1.28 6.24 4.89
C ALA A 64 1.04 4.79 4.44
N THR A 65 1.49 3.83 5.24
CA THR A 65 1.23 2.40 5.02
C THR A 65 0.78 1.74 6.31
N ILE A 66 -0.14 0.79 6.19
CA ILE A 66 -0.53 -0.13 7.25
C ILE A 66 -0.53 -1.53 6.66
N THR A 67 0.18 -2.45 7.31
CA THR A 67 0.26 -3.86 6.93
C THR A 67 -0.10 -4.73 8.12
N ASP A 68 -1.01 -5.66 7.90
CA ASP A 68 -1.43 -6.66 8.87
C ASP A 68 -1.19 -8.06 8.27
N LEU A 69 -0.35 -8.85 8.94
CA LEU A 69 0.09 -10.16 8.49
C LEU A 69 -0.26 -11.23 9.53
N ASP A 70 -1.30 -12.04 9.28
CA ASP A 70 -1.79 -13.07 10.22
C ASP A 70 -0.68 -14.01 10.72
N GLY A 71 0.29 -14.36 9.86
CA GLY A 71 1.38 -15.28 10.20
C GLY A 71 2.48 -14.68 11.08
N ALA A 72 2.47 -13.36 11.29
CA ALA A 72 3.46 -12.64 12.08
C ALA A 72 2.88 -12.00 13.36
N ASP A 73 1.54 -11.99 13.52
CA ASP A 73 0.82 -11.28 14.62
C ASP A 73 1.37 -9.86 14.84
N ASP A 74 1.65 -9.16 13.73
CA ASP A 74 2.31 -7.86 13.75
C ASP A 74 1.57 -6.88 12.83
N LEU A 75 1.21 -5.74 13.42
CA LEU A 75 0.63 -4.61 12.70
C LEU A 75 1.76 -3.62 12.43
N ASP A 76 2.25 -3.62 11.21
CA ASP A 76 3.26 -2.66 10.77
C ASP A 76 2.58 -1.38 10.27
N THR A 77 2.98 -0.24 10.79
CA THR A 77 2.48 1.08 10.37
C THR A 77 3.67 2.00 10.12
N SER A 78 3.70 2.59 8.92
CA SER A 78 4.78 3.50 8.54
C SER A 78 4.26 4.81 7.93
N LEU A 79 5.04 5.86 8.12
CA LEU A 79 4.83 7.16 7.48
C LEU A 79 6.15 7.63 6.89
N ASN A 80 6.20 7.73 5.57
CA ASN A 80 7.40 8.06 4.82
C ASN A 80 7.23 9.44 4.18
N PHE A 81 8.19 10.32 4.42
CA PHE A 81 8.23 11.65 3.82
C PHE A 81 9.44 11.78 2.91
N ASN A 82 9.25 12.30 1.71
CA ASN A 82 10.29 12.52 0.73
C ASN A 82 10.31 13.97 0.24
N VAL A 83 11.51 14.47 -0.02
CA VAL A 83 11.77 15.81 -0.55
C VAL A 83 12.88 15.71 -1.58
N GLY A 84 12.58 16.12 -2.81
CA GLY A 84 13.53 16.28 -3.89
C GLY A 84 13.61 17.73 -4.32
N TYR A 85 14.83 18.25 -4.53
CA TYR A 85 15.01 19.56 -5.16
C TYR A 85 16.05 19.47 -6.29
N ARG A 86 15.72 20.06 -7.44
CA ARG A 86 16.59 20.09 -8.63
C ARG A 86 17.21 21.47 -8.79
N LEU A 87 18.54 21.52 -8.66
CA LEU A 87 19.35 22.71 -8.97
C LEU A 87 19.53 22.88 -10.48
N ARG A 88 19.69 24.13 -10.91
CA ARG A 88 20.06 24.52 -12.27
C ARG A 88 21.52 24.93 -12.35
#